data_AF-A0A3D4V190-F1
#
_entry.id   AF-A0A3D4V190-F1
#
_cell.length_a   1.000
_cell.length_b   1.000
_cell.length_c   1.000
_cell.angle_alpha   90.00
_cell.angle_beta   90.00
_cell.angle_gamma   90.00
#
_symmetry.space_group_name_H-M   'P 1'
#
loop_
_entity.id
_entity.type
_entity.pdbx_description
1 polymer ?
#
loop_
_entity_poly.entity_id
_entity_poly.type
_entity_poly.pdbx_seq_one_letter_code
_entity_poly.pdbx_strand_id
1 'polypeptide(L)'
;MKIFRITLVLLLALLTSTVSSAQESNVDSGVKWQSLEEAQKKAKETGKKVLIFGYADWCTYCMKMRKETYPTENVQKSLSDDFIPVQ
;
A
#
# COMPACT_ATOMS: atom_id res chain seq x y z
N MET A 1 48.60 -5.24 -13.64
CA MET A 1 48.04 -4.98 -12.29
C MET A 1 47.01 -3.84 -12.24
N LYS A 2 47.22 -2.69 -12.90
CA LYS A 2 46.24 -1.58 -12.90
C LYS A 2 44.93 -1.91 -13.64
N ILE A 3 45.02 -2.58 -14.80
CA ILE A 3 43.85 -2.98 -15.61
C ILE A 3 42.96 -3.98 -14.85
N PHE A 4 43.57 -4.99 -14.21
CA PHE A 4 42.86 -5.99 -13.42
C PHE A 4 42.11 -5.38 -12.21
N ARG A 5 42.65 -4.32 -11.62
CA ARG A 5 41.98 -3.55 -10.55
C ARG A 5 40.76 -2.77 -11.07
N ILE A 6 40.84 -2.20 -12.27
CA ILE A 6 39.72 -1.48 -12.89
C ILE A 6 38.61 -2.47 -13.27
N THR A 7 38.96 -3.63 -13.82
CA THR A 7 37.98 -4.68 -14.14
C THR A 7 37.29 -5.21 -12.89
N LEU A 8 38.02 -5.39 -11.78
CA LEU A 8 37.46 -5.84 -10.51
C LEU A 8 36.48 -4.84 -9.89
N VAL A 9 36.78 -3.53 -9.97
CA VAL A 9 35.89 -2.47 -9.46
C VAL A 9 34.60 -2.35 -10.30
N LEU A 10 34.71 -2.49 -11.63
CA LEU A 10 33.56 -2.50 -12.53
C LEU A 10 32.64 -3.71 -12.31
N LEU A 11 33.22 -4.88 -12.04
CA LEU A 11 32.47 -6.11 -11.75
C LEU A 11 31.72 -6.01 -10.41
N LEU A 12 32.35 -5.38 -9.40
CA LEU A 12 31.75 -5.20 -8.07
C LEU A 12 30.59 -4.19 -8.08
N ALA A 13 30.65 -3.17 -8.94
CA ALA A 13 29.58 -2.18 -9.11
C ALA A 13 28.34 -2.76 -9.83
N LEU A 14 28.49 -3.78 -10.67
CA LEU A 14 27.38 -4.48 -11.31
C LEU A 14 26.61 -5.41 -10.36
N LEU A 15 27.24 -5.84 -9.25
CA LEU A 15 26.62 -6.75 -8.28
C LEU A 15 25.69 -6.02 -7.29
N THR A 16 25.79 -4.71 -7.15
CA THR A 16 24.97 -3.92 -6.21
C THR A 16 23.64 -3.42 -6.80
N SER A 17 23.35 -3.71 -8.08
CA SER A 17 22.18 -3.17 -8.79
C SER A 17 20.86 -3.91 -8.52
N THR A 18 20.83 -4.94 -7.66
CA THR A 18 19.65 -5.79 -7.44
C THR A 18 18.82 -5.41 -6.21
N VAL A 19 18.80 -4.13 -5.83
CA VAL A 19 17.79 -3.61 -4.91
C VAL A 19 16.46 -3.50 -5.66
N SER A 20 15.69 -4.59 -5.61
CA SER A 20 14.30 -4.61 -6.08
C SER A 20 13.43 -3.91 -5.03
N SER A 21 13.36 -2.58 -5.10
CA SER A 21 12.29 -1.86 -4.42
C SER A 21 11.00 -2.14 -5.19
N ALA A 22 10.09 -2.91 -4.60
CA ALA A 22 8.72 -2.96 -5.07
C ALA A 22 8.17 -1.52 -5.01
N GLN A 23 7.89 -0.92 -6.18
CA GLN A 23 7.30 0.42 -6.23
C GLN A 23 5.91 0.36 -5.62
N GLU A 24 5.75 1.02 -4.48
CA GLU A 24 4.45 1.17 -3.81
C GLU A 24 3.52 1.98 -4.73
N SER A 25 2.51 1.30 -5.28
CA SER A 25 1.54 1.94 -6.15
C SER A 25 0.55 2.75 -5.31
N ASN A 26 0.86 4.03 -5.06
CA ASN A 26 -0.05 4.97 -4.41
C ASN A 26 -1.18 5.36 -5.37
N VAL A 27 -2.17 4.48 -5.50
CA VAL A 27 -3.45 4.77 -6.18
C VAL A 27 -4.35 5.49 -5.17
N ASP A 28 -4.66 6.77 -5.43
CA ASP A 28 -5.68 7.48 -4.66
C ASP A 28 -7.05 6.84 -4.91
N SER A 29 -7.59 6.23 -3.85
CA SER A 29 -8.86 5.51 -3.86
C SER A 29 -10.01 6.31 -3.25
N GLY A 30 -9.74 7.55 -2.80
CA GLY A 30 -10.69 8.38 -2.06
C GLY A 30 -11.01 7.88 -0.65
N VAL A 31 -10.42 6.77 -0.21
CA VAL A 31 -10.66 6.19 1.13
C VAL A 31 -9.77 6.86 2.16
N LYS A 32 -10.38 7.30 3.27
CA LYS A 32 -9.67 7.87 4.42
C LYS A 32 -9.21 6.77 5.37
N TRP A 33 -8.10 6.13 5.02
CA TRP A 33 -7.46 5.08 5.83
C TRP A 33 -7.03 5.60 7.20
N GLN A 34 -7.18 4.76 8.22
CA GLN A 34 -6.83 5.08 9.60
C GLN A 34 -5.93 4.00 10.18
N SER A 35 -5.18 4.34 11.24
CA SER A 35 -4.46 3.33 12.00
C SER A 35 -5.44 2.41 12.73
N LEU A 36 -5.02 1.17 13.00
CA LEU A 36 -5.85 0.22 13.73
C LEU A 36 -6.20 0.73 15.14
N GLU A 37 -5.27 1.42 15.81
CA GLU A 37 -5.48 2.00 17.14
C GLU A 37 -6.57 3.08 17.13
N GLU A 38 -6.49 4.04 16.19
CA GLU A 38 -7.51 5.08 16.04
C GLU A 38 -8.88 4.48 15.68
N ALA A 39 -8.88 3.48 14.79
CA ALA A 39 -10.10 2.81 14.39
C ALA A 39 -10.76 2.06 15.55
N GLN A 40 -9.98 1.39 16.40
CA GLN A 40 -10.49 0.72 17.60
C GLN A 40 -11.12 1.71 18.58
N LYS A 41 -10.50 2.87 18.79
CA LYS A 41 -11.07 3.93 19.64
C LYS A 41 -12.39 4.45 19.05
N LYS A 42 -12.40 4.84 17.78
CA LYS A 42 -13.61 5.36 17.10
C LYS A 42 -14.73 4.33 17.00
N ALA A 43 -14.41 3.05 16.83
CA ALA A 43 -15.41 1.98 16.79
C ALA A 43 -16.14 1.86 18.14
N LYS A 44 -15.43 1.98 19.26
CA LYS A 44 -16.04 2.01 20.60
C LYS A 44 -16.94 3.22 20.81
N GLU A 45 -16.56 4.38 20.27
CA GLU A 45 -17.31 5.64 20.43
C GLU A 45 -18.56 5.69 19.53
N THR A 46 -18.46 5.17 18.31
CA THR A 46 -19.50 5.33 17.27
C THR A 46 -20.39 4.10 17.06
N GLY A 47 -19.94 2.92 17.51
CA GLY A 47 -20.58 1.64 17.19
C GLY A 47 -20.37 1.16 15.75
N LYS A 48 -19.63 1.90 14.92
CA LYS A 48 -19.30 1.48 13.53
C LYS A 48 -18.36 0.29 13.51
N LYS A 49 -18.43 -0.51 12.45
CA LYS A 49 -17.56 -1.66 12.26
C LYS A 49 -16.21 -1.22 11.68
N VAL A 50 -15.13 -1.87 12.09
CA VAL A 50 -13.81 -1.67 11.46
C VAL A 50 -13.73 -2.54 10.21
N LEU A 51 -13.41 -1.93 9.07
CA LEU A 51 -13.13 -2.64 7.82
C LEU A 51 -11.61 -2.73 7.63
N ILE A 52 -11.06 -3.93 7.69
CA ILE A 52 -9.63 -4.16 7.50
C ILE A 52 -9.39 -4.58 6.04
N PHE A 53 -8.62 -3.78 5.31
CA PHE A 53 -8.19 -4.07 3.96
C PHE A 53 -6.75 -4.59 3.94
N GLY A 54 -6.59 -5.91 3.95
CA GLY A 54 -5.28 -6.54 3.77
C GLY A 54 -4.83 -6.41 2.32
N TYR A 55 -3.61 -5.90 2.10
CA TYR A 55 -3.02 -5.77 0.78
C TYR A 55 -1.55 -6.16 0.77
N ALA A 56 -0.99 -6.26 -0.43
CA ALA A 56 0.44 -6.29 -0.68
C ALA A 56 0.73 -5.41 -1.91
N ASP A 57 1.92 -4.85 -2.01
CA ASP A 57 2.27 -3.93 -3.11
C ASP A 57 2.23 -4.61 -4.48
N TRP A 58 2.48 -5.92 -4.51
CA TRP A 58 2.42 -6.76 -5.71
C TRP A 58 1.03 -7.38 -5.96
N CYS A 59 0.02 -7.04 -5.16
CA CYS A 59 -1.32 -7.58 -5.32
C CYS A 59 -2.10 -6.86 -6.43
N THR A 60 -2.11 -7.43 -7.63
CA THR A 60 -2.83 -6.87 -8.80
C THR A 60 -4.31 -6.62 -8.52
N TYR A 61 -4.99 -7.51 -7.80
CA TYR A 61 -6.41 -7.34 -7.47
C TYR A 61 -6.65 -6.24 -6.43
N CYS A 62 -5.71 -6.03 -5.51
CA CYS A 62 -5.78 -4.95 -4.53
C CYS A 62 -5.67 -3.59 -5.24
N MET A 63 -4.77 -3.49 -6.22
CA MET A 63 -4.67 -2.29 -7.08
C MET A 63 -5.94 -2.07 -7.89
N LYS A 64 -6.51 -3.12 -8.47
CA LYS A 64 -7.77 -3.04 -9.23
C LYS A 64 -8.91 -2.53 -8.34
N MET A 65 -9.04 -3.04 -7.11
CA MET A 65 -10.05 -2.59 -6.16
C MET A 65 -9.86 -1.11 -5.78
N ARG A 66 -8.62 -0.66 -5.55
CA ARG A 66 -8.30 0.76 -5.31
C ARG A 66 -8.64 1.67 -6.48
N LYS A 67 -8.50 1.19 -7.70
CA LYS A 67 -8.77 1.97 -8.92
C LYS A 67 -10.24 1.98 -9.33
N GLU A 68 -10.93 0.84 -9.20
CA GLU A 68 -12.23 0.62 -9.85
C GLU A 68 -13.39 0.47 -8.86
N THR A 69 -13.13 0.05 -7.61
CA THR A 69 -14.20 -0.22 -6.64
C THR A 69 -14.28 0.86 -5.58
N TYR A 70 -13.18 1.12 -4.87
CA TYR A 70 -13.19 2.08 -3.77
C TYR A 70 -13.62 3.50 -4.16
N PRO A 71 -13.30 4.03 -5.36
CA PRO A 71 -13.76 5.36 -5.76
C PRO A 71 -15.26 5.45 -6.09
N THR A 72 -15.97 4.32 -6.21
CA THR A 72 -17.39 4.32 -6.60
C THR A 72 -18.27 4.91 -5.49
N GLU A 73 -19.27 5.69 -5.89
CA GLU A 73 -20.11 6.47 -4.95
C GLU A 73 -20.81 5.60 -3.91
N ASN A 74 -21.35 4.46 -4.31
CA ASN A 74 -22.04 3.53 -3.40
C ASN A 74 -21.07 2.92 -2.37
N VAL A 75 -19.83 2.64 -2.77
CA VAL A 75 -18.79 2.13 -1.85
C VAL A 75 -18.34 3.24 -0.91
N GLN A 76 -18.08 4.44 -1.42
CA GLN A 76 -17.76 5.62 -0.60
C GLN A 76 -18.85 5.93 0.42
N LYS A 77 -20.11 5.85 0.01
CA LYS A 77 -21.26 6.01 0.90
C LYS A 77 -21.28 4.96 2.00
N SER A 78 -21.13 3.68 1.64
CA SER A 78 -21.09 2.59 2.63
C SER A 78 -19.92 2.75 3.60
N LEU A 79 -18.73 3.10 3.10
CA LEU A 79 -17.56 3.37 3.92
C LEU A 79 -17.78 4.54 4.88
N SER A 80 -18.47 5.59 4.44
CA SER A 80 -18.80 6.75 5.27
C SER A 80 -19.85 6.42 6.33
N ASP A 81 -20.91 5.72 5.96
CA ASP A 81 -22.08 5.48 6.80
C ASP A 81 -21.80 4.38 7.84
N ASP A 82 -21.15 3.28 7.43
CA ASP A 82 -21.16 2.02 8.20
C ASP A 82 -19.80 1.61 8.77
N PHE A 83 -18.70 2.11 8.20
CA PHE A 83 -17.37 1.55 8.46
C PHE A 83 -16.31 2.56 8.91
N ILE A 84 -15.26 2.02 9.54
CA ILE A 84 -13.99 2.71 9.79
C ILE A 84 -12.89 1.92 9.06
N PRO A 85 -12.39 2.41 7.91
CA PRO A 85 -11.43 1.67 7.09
C PRO A 85 -9.99 1.75 7.62
N VAL A 86 -9.30 0.61 7.60
CA VAL A 86 -7.91 0.42 8.03
C VAL A 86 -7.18 -0.38 6.95
N GLN A 87 -5.92 -0.03 6.68
CA GLN A 87 -5.00 -0.77 5.82
C GLN A 87 -3.61 -0.83 6.44
#